data_AF-A0A832V709-F1
#
_entry.id   AF-A0A832V709-F1
#
_cell.length_a   1.000
_cell.length_b   1.000
_cell.length_c   1.000
_cell.angle_alpha   90.00
_cell.angle_beta   90.00
_cell.angle_gamma   90.00
#
_symmetry.space_group_name_H-M   'P 1'
#
loop_
_entity.id
_entity.type
_entity.pdbx_description
1 polymer ?
#
loop_
_entity_poly.entity_id
_entity_poly.type
_entity_poly.pdbx_seq_one_letter_code
_entity_poly.pdbx_strand_id
1 'polypeptide(L)'
;MAKVKKIKVFSYAKFQAIVMAFAGIIAGLIYSVGGTFYDLQTIGLNKGTILAYIAIPVMPLYFAVFGFVTGLVGAILYNLAAKRLGKREMDFEQ
;
A
#
# COMPACT_ATOMS: atom_id res chain seq x y z
N MET A 1 -0.63 -25.85 19.24
CA MET A 1 -0.26 -24.42 19.36
C MET A 1 0.43 -23.99 18.07
N ALA A 2 0.03 -22.86 17.48
CA ALA A 2 0.47 -22.47 16.14
C ALA A 2 1.90 -21.91 16.16
N LYS A 3 2.88 -22.72 15.74
CA LYS A 3 4.27 -22.27 15.51
C LYS A 3 4.26 -20.97 14.71
N VAL A 4 4.82 -19.90 15.27
CA VAL A 4 4.92 -18.60 14.59
C VAL A 4 5.76 -18.77 13.33
N LYS A 5 5.11 -18.81 12.16
CA LYS A 5 5.75 -19.09 10.88
C LYS A 5 6.31 -17.78 10.30
N LYS A 6 7.61 -17.75 10.01
CA LYS A 6 8.24 -16.59 9.37
C LYS A 6 7.59 -16.32 8.01
N ILE A 7 7.29 -15.04 7.75
CA ILE A 7 6.75 -14.61 6.46
C ILE A 7 7.93 -14.34 5.52
N LYS A 8 7.82 -14.81 4.27
CA LYS A 8 8.76 -14.43 3.22
C LYS A 8 8.59 -12.95 2.89
N VAL A 9 9.50 -12.12 3.39
CA VAL A 9 9.47 -10.64 3.30
C VAL A 9 9.15 -10.16 1.88
N PHE A 10 9.88 -10.65 0.89
CA PHE A 10 9.72 -10.23 -0.50
C PHE A 10 8.36 -10.63 -1.12
N SER A 11 7.84 -11.80 -0.74
CA SER A 11 6.53 -12.27 -1.20
C SER A 11 5.40 -11.42 -0.64
N TYR A 12 5.51 -11.05 0.64
CA TYR A 12 4.54 -10.18 1.29
C TYR A 12 4.59 -8.75 0.74
N ALA A 13 5.78 -8.21 0.51
CA ALA A 13 5.94 -6.89 -0.11
C ALA A 13 5.31 -6.82 -1.51
N LYS A 14 5.50 -7.84 -2.35
CA LYS A 14 4.83 -7.93 -3.66
C LYS A 14 3.30 -7.99 -3.53
N PHE A 15 2.81 -8.80 -2.60
CA PHE A 15 1.37 -8.89 -2.33
C PHE A 15 0.80 -7.53 -1.91
N GLN A 16 1.44 -6.86 -0.95
CA GLN A 16 1.04 -5.55 -0.47
C GLN A 16 1.09 -4.48 -1.57
N ALA A 17 2.09 -4.53 -2.45
CA ALA A 17 2.19 -3.65 -3.61
C ALA A 17 0.98 -3.81 -4.55
N ILE A 18 0.57 -5.04 -4.84
CA ILE A 18 -0.60 -5.31 -5.70
C ILE A 18 -1.89 -4.82 -5.05
N VAL A 19 -2.09 -5.13 -3.75
CA VAL A 19 -3.26 -4.67 -2.99
C VAL A 19 -3.35 -3.14 -3.00
N MET A 20 -2.23 -2.47 -2.74
CA MET A 20 -2.19 -1.00 -2.75
C MET A 20 -2.36 -0.44 -4.15
N ALA A 21 -1.85 -1.09 -5.20
CA ALA A 21 -2.08 -0.65 -6.58
C ALA A 21 -3.58 -0.58 -6.92
N PHE A 22 -4.36 -1.57 -6.50
CA PHE A 22 -5.82 -1.55 -6.65
C PHE A 22 -6.46 -0.38 -5.90
N ALA A 23 -6.02 -0.11 -4.66
CA ALA A 23 -6.45 1.09 -3.94
C ALA A 23 -6.07 2.39 -4.67
N GLY A 24 -4.90 2.41 -5.32
CA GLY A 24 -4.45 3.52 -6.16
C GLY A 24 -5.32 3.75 -7.40
N ILE A 25 -5.92 2.71 -7.99
CA ILE A 25 -6.89 2.87 -9.08
C ILE A 25 -8.13 3.62 -8.57
N ILE A 26 -8.67 3.19 -7.42
CA ILE A 26 -9.84 3.83 -6.81
C ILE A 26 -9.51 5.29 -6.47
N ALA A 27 -8.35 5.55 -5.87
CA ALA A 27 -7.90 6.91 -5.57
C ALA A 27 -7.74 7.77 -6.83
N GLY A 28 -7.16 7.22 -7.90
CA GLY A 28 -7.02 7.91 -9.18
C GLY A 28 -8.37 8.27 -9.81
N LEU A 29 -9.35 7.38 -9.75
CA LEU A 29 -10.72 7.65 -10.22
C LEU A 29 -11.37 8.78 -9.40
N ILE A 30 -11.30 8.70 -8.08
CA ILE A 30 -11.86 9.75 -7.20
C ILE A 30 -11.18 11.10 -7.47
N TYR A 31 -9.85 11.11 -7.63
CA TYR A 31 -9.09 12.33 -7.91
C TYR A 31 -9.44 12.92 -9.28
N SER A 32 -9.63 12.09 -10.31
CA SER A 32 -9.99 12.54 -11.67
C SER A 32 -11.37 13.18 -11.70
N VAL A 33 -12.35 12.52 -11.10
CA VAL A 33 -13.73 13.01 -11.03
C VAL A 33 -13.79 14.27 -10.16
N GLY A 34 -13.17 14.23 -8.97
CA GLY A 34 -13.11 15.36 -8.06
C GLY A 34 -12.43 16.58 -8.68
N GLY A 35 -11.30 16.38 -9.36
CA GLY A 35 -10.58 17.45 -10.07
C GLY A 35 -11.43 18.06 -11.19
N THR A 36 -12.17 17.25 -11.94
CA THR A 36 -13.08 17.74 -12.99
C THR A 36 -14.21 18.57 -12.40
N PHE A 37 -14.86 18.12 -11.33
CA PHE A 37 -15.90 18.90 -10.64
C PHE A 37 -15.35 20.21 -10.07
N TYR A 38 -14.16 20.16 -9.48
CA TYR A 38 -13.50 21.33 -8.92
C TYR A 38 -13.19 22.37 -10.01
N ASP A 39 -12.60 21.94 -11.12
CA ASP A 39 -12.27 22.80 -12.24
C ASP A 39 -13.52 23.42 -12.87
N LEU A 40 -14.59 22.63 -13.06
CA LEU A 40 -15.87 23.12 -13.58
C LEU A 40 -16.49 24.23 -12.71
N GLN A 41 -16.28 24.21 -11.40
CA GLN A 41 -16.84 25.21 -10.48
C GLN A 41 -15.97 26.45 -10.30
N THR A 42 -14.68 26.39 -10.66
CA THR A 42 -13.71 27.45 -10.34
C THR A 42 -13.25 28.21 -11.57
N ILE A 43 -12.67 27.51 -12.56
CA ILE A 43 -11.97 28.15 -13.69
C ILE A 43 -12.39 27.56 -15.04
N GLY A 44 -13.25 26.53 -15.05
CA GLY A 44 -13.59 25.73 -16.22
C GLY A 44 -12.54 24.66 -16.54
N LEU A 45 -12.85 23.83 -17.55
CA LEU A 45 -11.97 22.75 -18.01
C LEU A 45 -10.64 23.33 -18.51
N ASN A 46 -9.54 22.86 -17.92
CA ASN A 46 -8.21 23.38 -18.20
C ASN A 46 -7.15 22.27 -18.18
N LYS A 47 -5.87 22.65 -18.21
CA LYS A 47 -4.74 21.69 -18.17
C LYS A 47 -4.67 20.87 -16.86
N GLY A 48 -5.16 21.42 -15.76
CA GLY A 48 -5.35 20.76 -14.47
C GLY A 48 -6.31 19.58 -14.56
N THR A 49 -7.40 19.71 -15.34
CA THR A 49 -8.33 18.59 -15.57
C THR A 49 -7.63 17.45 -16.30
N ILE A 50 -6.81 17.76 -17.32
CA ILE A 50 -6.01 16.76 -18.05
C ILE A 50 -5.04 16.06 -17.07
N LEU A 51 -4.40 16.82 -16.17
CA LEU A 51 -3.53 16.27 -15.15
C LEU A 51 -4.29 15.37 -14.15
N ALA A 52 -5.53 15.71 -13.82
CA ALA A 52 -6.39 14.91 -12.95
C ALA A 52 -6.65 13.52 -13.55
N TYR A 53 -6.92 13.42 -14.85
CA TYR A 53 -7.09 12.14 -15.53
C TYR A 53 -5.78 11.34 -15.70
N ILE A 54 -4.63 12.02 -15.81
CA ILE A 54 -3.32 11.36 -15.77
C ILE A 54 -3.08 10.66 -14.42
N ALA A 55 -3.76 11.09 -13.35
CA ALA A 55 -3.68 10.42 -12.05
C ALA A 55 -4.21 8.98 -12.09
N ILE A 56 -5.05 8.59 -13.06
CA ILE A 56 -5.60 7.23 -13.15
C ILE A 56 -4.50 6.17 -13.33
N PRO A 57 -3.58 6.27 -14.30
CA PRO A 57 -2.45 5.35 -14.40
C PRO A 57 -1.32 5.64 -13.39
N VAL A 58 -1.18 6.90 -12.95
CA VAL A 58 -0.06 7.32 -12.09
C VAL A 58 -0.26 6.97 -10.62
N MET A 59 -1.47 7.10 -10.08
CA MET A 59 -1.77 6.77 -8.68
C MET A 59 -1.55 5.29 -8.34
N PRO A 60 -1.97 4.31 -9.17
CA PRO A 60 -1.66 2.90 -8.96
C PRO A 60 -0.16 2.63 -8.86
N LEU A 61 0.67 3.29 -9.68
CA LEU A 61 2.13 3.15 -9.63
C LEU A 61 2.69 3.67 -8.30
N TYR A 62 2.29 4.87 -7.88
CA TYR A 62 2.72 5.43 -6.60
C TYR A 62 2.29 4.55 -5.42
N PHE A 63 1.03 4.11 -5.42
CA PHE A 63 0.51 3.25 -4.37
C PHE A 63 1.17 1.87 -4.38
N ALA A 64 1.50 1.32 -5.55
CA ALA A 64 2.24 0.05 -5.63
C ALA A 64 3.62 0.16 -4.99
N VAL A 65 4.37 1.23 -5.30
CA VAL A 65 5.68 1.48 -4.69
C VAL A 65 5.55 1.67 -3.19
N PHE A 66 4.60 2.48 -2.75
CA PHE A 66 4.36 2.70 -1.32
C PHE A 66 3.92 1.40 -0.61
N GLY A 67 3.05 0.61 -1.23
CA GLY A 67 2.63 -0.71 -0.77
C GLY A 67 3.78 -1.70 -0.67
N PHE A 68 4.70 -1.68 -1.63
CA PHE A 68 5.90 -2.50 -1.57
C PHE A 68 6.78 -2.13 -0.39
N VAL A 69 7.06 -0.83 -0.20
CA VAL A 69 7.90 -0.33 0.90
C VAL A 69 7.27 -0.64 2.26
N THR A 70 5.99 -0.32 2.42
CA THR A 70 5.25 -0.62 3.67
C THR A 70 5.15 -2.12 3.92
N GLY A 71 4.99 -2.93 2.88
CA GLY A 71 5.02 -4.39 2.97
C GLY A 71 6.38 -4.93 3.40
N LEU A 72 7.49 -4.40 2.86
CA LEU A 72 8.84 -4.76 3.32
C LEU A 72 9.02 -4.47 4.81
N VAL A 73 8.70 -3.25 5.23
CA VAL A 73 8.82 -2.82 6.63
C VAL A 73 7.93 -3.67 7.53
N GLY A 74 6.67 -3.88 7.16
CA GLY A 74 5.72 -4.70 7.91
C GLY A 74 6.18 -6.14 8.09
N ALA A 75 6.69 -6.78 7.04
CA ALA A 75 7.17 -8.16 7.14
C ALA A 75 8.48 -8.29 7.95
N ILE A 76 9.37 -7.30 7.88
CA ILE A 76 10.58 -7.27 8.73
C ILE A 76 10.17 -7.13 10.20
N LEU A 77 9.29 -6.18 10.51
CA LEU A 77 8.78 -5.98 11.88
C LEU A 77 8.07 -7.21 12.41
N TYR A 78 7.22 -7.86 11.60
CA TYR A 78 6.55 -9.11 11.96
C TYR A 78 7.57 -10.21 12.29
N ASN A 79 8.57 -10.42 11.43
CA ASN A 79 9.58 -11.45 11.66
C ASN A 79 10.45 -11.18 12.89
N LEU A 80 10.73 -9.91 13.21
CA LEU A 80 11.44 -9.51 14.43
C LEU A 80 10.58 -9.76 15.68
N ALA A 81 9.31 -9.36 15.67
CA ALA A 81 8.37 -9.61 16.76
C ALA A 81 8.16 -11.11 16.99
N ALA A 82 7.95 -11.87 15.92
CA ALA A 82 7.82 -13.33 15.94
C ALA A 82 9.05 -14.01 16.58
N LYS A 83 10.27 -13.54 16.26
CA LYS A 83 11.51 -14.06 16.86
C LYS A 83 11.58 -13.81 18.37
N ARG A 84 11.11 -12.65 18.84
CA ARG A 84 11.12 -12.29 20.28
C ARG A 84 10.05 -13.05 21.07
N LEU A 85 8.84 -13.18 20.51
CA LEU A 85 7.73 -13.90 21.15
C LEU A 85 7.98 -15.41 21.19
N GLY A 86 8.44 -16.00 20.08
CA GLY A 86 8.78 -17.43 20.06
C GLY A 86 9.99 -17.77 20.94
N LYS A 87 10.86 -16.80 21.27
CA LYS A 87 11.92 -17.00 22.27
C LYS A 87 11.38 -17.03 23.70
N ARG A 88 10.36 -16.22 24.01
CA ARG A 88 9.78 -16.18 25.36
C ARG A 88 9.03 -17.46 25.69
N GLU A 89 8.22 -17.99 24.76
CA GLU A 89 7.51 -19.26 25.00
C GLU A 89 8.44 -20.44 25.32
N MET A 90 9.61 -20.53 24.67
CA MET A 90 10.62 -21.56 24.95
C MET A 90 11.26 -21.44 26.34
N ASP A 91 11.28 -20.25 26.93
CA ASP A 91 11.89 -19.99 28.26
C ASP A 91 10.94 -20.34 29.40
N PHE A 92 9.62 -20.43 29.13
CA PHE A 92 8.59 -20.80 30.10
C PHE A 92 8.23 -22.29 30.11
N GLU A 93 8.73 -23.06 29.13
CA GLU A 93 8.57 -24.53 29.06
C GLU A 93 9.79 -25.29 29.64
N GLN A 94 10.79 -24.60 30.19
CA GLN A 94 11.85 -25.19 31.03
C GLN A 94 11.49 -25.10 32.51
#